data_AF-X1H422-F1
#
_entry.id   AF-X1H422-F1
#
_cell.length_a   1.000
_cell.length_b   1.000
_cell.length_c   1.000
_cell.angle_alpha   90.00
_cell.angle_beta   90.00
_cell.angle_gamma   90.00
#
_symmetry.space_group_name_H-M   'P 1'
#
loop_
_entity.id
_entity.type
_entity.pdbx_description
1 polymer ?
#
loop_
_entity_poly.entity_id
_entity_poly.type
_entity_poly.pdbx_seq_one_letter_code
_entity_poly.pdbx_strand_id
1 'polypeptide(L)' 'MKEKVAFIFPGQGSQKVGMGKDFYQNFPEIKKYFDIVNE' A
#
# COMPACT_ATOMS: atom_id res chain seq x y z
N MET A 1 12.80 11.98 25.20
CA MET A 1 13.49 11.34 24.05
C MET A 1 12.47 11.16 22.94
N LYS A 2 12.77 11.53 21.68
CA LYS A 2 11.88 11.19 20.55
C LYS A 2 11.95 9.68 20.34
N GLU A 3 10.81 9.02 20.26
CA GLU A 3 10.75 7.60 19.87
C GLU A 3 11.35 7.42 18.47
N LYS A 4 12.15 6.37 18.29
CA LYS A 4 12.71 5.99 16.99
C LYS A 4 11.79 4.94 16.38
N VAL A 5 11.15 5.28 15.26
CA VAL A 5 10.27 4.38 14.50
C VAL A 5 11.01 3.87 13.27
N ALA A 6 10.90 2.57 13.01
CA ALA A 6 11.40 1.93 11.79
C ALA A 6 10.23 1.26 11.05
N PHE A 7 10.20 1.41 9.72
CA PHE A 7 9.22 0.76 8.86
C PHE A 7 9.86 -0.46 8.20
N ILE A 8 9.18 -1.61 8.25
CA ILE A 8 9.59 -2.86 7.62
C ILE A 8 8.46 -3.32 6.72
N PHE A 9 8.80 -3.66 5.48
CA PHE A 9 7.84 -4.07 4.46
C PHE A 9 7.90 -5.61 4.29
N PRO A 10 6.76 -6.31 4.33
CA PRO A 10 6.72 -7.76 4.19
C PRO A 10 7.11 -8.20 2.77
N GLY A 11 7.72 -9.38 2.67
CA GLY A 11 8.12 -9.99 1.41
C GLY A 11 7.01 -10.79 0.72
N GLN A 12 7.43 -11.55 -0.30
CA GLN A 12 6.56 -12.45 -1.06
C GLN A 12 5.93 -13.53 -0.16
N GLY A 13 4.72 -13.97 -0.51
CA GLY A 13 3.92 -14.93 0.27
C GLY A 13 2.90 -14.27 1.20
N SER A 14 2.96 -12.94 1.38
CA SER A 14 1.99 -12.17 2.18
C SER A 14 0.76 -11.70 1.37
N GLN A 15 0.74 -11.92 0.06
CA GLN A 15 -0.32 -11.44 -0.81
C GLN A 15 -1.65 -12.18 -0.61
N LYS A 16 -2.76 -11.46 -0.83
CA LYS A 16 -4.13 -12.02 -0.88
C LYS A 16 -4.93 -11.38 -2.01
N VAL A 17 -5.91 -12.12 -2.53
CA VAL A 17 -6.84 -11.59 -3.54
C VAL A 17 -7.56 -10.37 -2.95
N GLY A 18 -7.56 -9.25 -3.70
CA GLY A 18 -8.16 -7.99 -3.28
C GLY A 18 -7.31 -7.15 -2.31
N MET A 19 -6.06 -7.52 -2.02
CA MET A 19 -5.13 -6.67 -1.26
C MET A 19 -5.03 -5.28 -1.90
N GLY A 20 -5.07 -4.22 -1.07
CA GLY A 20 -4.99 -2.84 -1.54
C GLY A 20 -6.31 -2.23 -2.05
N LYS A 21 -7.38 -3.01 -2.22
CA LYS A 21 -8.65 -2.53 -2.77
C LYS A 21 -9.31 -1.45 -1.90
N ASP A 22 -9.36 -1.63 -0.59
CA ASP A 22 -9.94 -0.63 0.32
C ASP A 22 -9.14 0.68 0.27
N PHE A 23 -7.81 0.60 0.13
CA PHE A 23 -6.99 1.80 -0.02
C PHE A 23 -7.24 2.49 -1.36
N TYR A 24 -7.32 1.72 -2.44
CA TYR A 24 -7.65 2.23 -3.78
C TYR A 24 -8.99 2.98 -3.80
N GLN A 25 -10.01 2.46 -3.11
CA GLN A 25 -11.35 3.02 -3.13
C GLN A 25 -11.49 4.28 -2.26
N ASN A 26 -10.72 4.39 -1.17
CA ASN A 26 -10.93 5.42 -0.16
C ASN A 26 -9.87 6.54 -0.17
N PHE A 27 -8.73 6.35 -0.82
CA PHE A 27 -7.63 7.33 -0.83
C PHE A 27 -7.26 7.73 -2.27
N PRO A 28 -7.59 8.96 -2.70
CA PRO A 28 -7.30 9.46 -4.03
C PRO A 28 -5.81 9.36 -4.42
N GLU A 29 -4.89 9.56 -3.46
CA GLU A 29 -3.46 9.45 -3.67
C GLU A 29 -3.05 8.01 -4.03
N ILE A 30 -3.64 7.02 -3.35
CA ILE A 30 -3.38 5.60 -3.64
C ILE A 30 -3.97 5.23 -5.00
N LYS A 31 -5.20 5.68 -5.29
CA LYS A 31 -5.83 5.49 -6.61
C LYS A 31 -4.92 5.97 -7.73
N LYS A 32 -4.37 7.18 -7.62
CA LYS A 32 -3.43 7.75 -8.60
C LYS A 32 -2.24 6.81 -8.86
N TYR A 33 -1.60 6.29 -7.81
CA TYR A 33 -0.43 5.41 -7.99
C TYR A 33 -0.81 4.07 -8.63
N PHE A 34 -1.93 3.47 -8.25
CA PHE A 34 -2.44 2.25 -8.89
C PHE A 34 -2.79 2.48 -10.37
N ASP A 35 -3.40 3.61 -10.70
CA ASP A 35 -3.76 3.94 -12.08
C ASP A 35 -2.49 4.11 -12.95
N ILE A 36 -1.45 4.79 -12.45
CA ILE A 36 -0.16 4.98 -13.16
C ILE A 36 0.53 3.65 -13.52
N VAL A 37 0.46 2.65 -12.65
CA VAL A 37 1.19 1.38 -12.85
C VAL A 37 0.38 0.32 -13.61
N ASN A 38 -0.91 0.57 -13.83
CA ASN A 38 -1.78 -0.32 -14.60
C ASN A 38 -1.85 0.04 -16.10
N GLU A 39 -1.23 1.16 -16.49
CA GLU A 39 -0.97 1.54 -17.89
C GLU A 39 0.29 0.84 -18.43
#